data_AF-A0A7S3KIS3-F1
#
_entry.id   AF-A0A7S3KIS3-F1
#
_cell.length_a   1.000
_cell.length_b   1.000
_cell.length_c   1.000
_cell.angle_alpha   90.00
_cell.angle_beta   90.00
_cell.angle_gamma   90.00
#
_symmetry.space_group_name_H-M   'P 1'
#
loop_
_entity.id
_entity.type
_entity.pdbx_description
1 polymer ?
#
loop_
_entity_poly.entity_id
_entity_poly.type
_entity_poly.pdbx_seq_one_letter_code
_entity_poly.pdbx_strand_id
1 'polypeptide(L)'
;REMFIEFIETSMRLKNKSDISFTNVRFSNLLKLEDQDKLYEEIVEDDHGNSPLINTLNQYLDEFNIVSPNKMNLVFFSDAVDHICRIVRVLLQPRGNAMLVGVSGC
;
A
#
# COMPACT_ATOMS: atom_id res chain seq x y z
N ARG A 1 19.83 2.97 -20.99
CA ARG A 1 19.33 1.90 -20.08
C ARG A 1 20.16 1.86 -18.81
N GLU A 2 21.49 1.86 -18.89
CA GLU A 2 22.39 1.83 -17.71
C GLU A 2 22.25 3.06 -16.80
N MET A 3 22.20 4.28 -17.35
CA MET A 3 22.01 5.51 -16.55
C MET A 3 20.71 5.55 -15.73
N PHE A 4 19.65 4.87 -16.18
CA PHE A 4 18.37 4.84 -15.44
C PHE A 4 18.45 3.89 -14.25
N ILE A 5 19.19 2.79 -14.38
CA ILE A 5 19.42 1.84 -13.29
C ILE A 5 20.33 2.48 -12.22
N GLU A 6 21.40 3.14 -12.64
CA GLU A 6 22.33 3.83 -11.73
C GLU A 6 21.65 4.96 -10.94
N PHE A 7 20.72 5.69 -11.57
CA PHE A 7 19.90 6.71 -10.91
C PHE A 7 18.97 6.11 -9.83
N ILE A 8 18.33 4.98 -10.13
CA ILE A 8 17.47 4.26 -9.19
C ILE A 8 18.29 3.71 -8.03
N GLU A 9 19.43 3.07 -8.29
CA GLU A 9 20.32 2.52 -7.26
C GLU A 9 20.81 3.59 -6.28
N THR A 10 21.20 4.76 -6.81
CA THR A 10 21.72 5.88 -6.02
C THR A 10 20.63 6.60 -5.23
N SER A 11 19.42 6.71 -5.80
CA SER A 11 18.31 7.47 -5.20
C SER A 11 17.41 6.63 -4.29
N MET A 12 17.32 5.31 -4.50
CA MET A 12 16.44 4.39 -3.75
C MET A 12 17.14 3.54 -2.68
N ARG A 13 18.45 3.69 -2.45
CA ARG A 13 19.20 2.95 -1.40
C ARG A 13 18.96 1.43 -1.42
N LEU A 14 19.02 0.81 -2.60
CA LEU A 14 18.86 -0.65 -2.73
C LEU A 14 20.11 -1.36 -2.16
N LYS A 15 19.90 -2.32 -1.24
CA LYS A 15 20.99 -2.97 -0.49
C LYS A 15 21.52 -4.25 -1.13
N ASN A 16 20.81 -4.93 -2.03
CA ASN A 16 21.28 -6.17 -2.63
C ASN A 16 21.04 -6.28 -4.15
N LYS A 17 22.00 -6.90 -4.85
CA LYS A 17 21.97 -7.07 -6.32
C LYS A 17 20.97 -8.13 -6.81
N SER A 18 20.41 -8.93 -5.91
CA SER A 18 19.26 -9.81 -6.14
C SER A 18 17.92 -9.07 -6.19
N ASP A 19 17.87 -7.81 -5.75
CA ASP A 19 16.68 -6.96 -5.70
C ASP A 19 16.26 -6.44 -7.10
N ILE A 20 16.95 -6.88 -8.16
CA ILE A 20 16.61 -6.55 -9.56
C ILE A 20 15.35 -7.31 -10.02
N SER A 21 14.85 -8.28 -9.25
CA SER A 21 13.43 -8.61 -9.37
C SER A 21 12.63 -7.51 -8.67
N PHE A 22 12.20 -6.50 -9.43
CA PHE A 22 11.21 -5.49 -9.02
C PHE A 22 9.84 -6.09 -8.63
N THR A 23 9.78 -7.37 -8.32
CA THR A 23 8.59 -8.09 -7.93
C THR A 23 8.28 -7.74 -6.48
N ASN A 24 7.18 -7.01 -6.29
CA ASN A 24 6.54 -6.68 -5.01
C ASN A 24 7.19 -5.62 -4.11
N VAL A 25 7.84 -4.58 -4.67
CA VAL A 25 8.14 -3.38 -3.87
C VAL A 25 6.86 -2.58 -3.64
N ARG A 26 6.44 -2.42 -2.38
CA ARG A 26 5.27 -1.63 -1.98
C ARG A 26 5.69 -0.33 -1.31
N PHE A 27 5.16 0.78 -1.81
CA PHE A 27 5.26 2.08 -1.17
C PHE A 27 3.88 2.54 -0.72
N SER A 28 3.76 2.99 0.53
CA SER A 28 2.50 3.43 1.09
C SER A 28 2.73 4.51 2.15
N ASN A 29 1.76 5.40 2.32
CA ASN A 29 1.69 6.36 3.44
C ASN A 29 0.56 6.00 4.42
N LEU A 30 -0.08 4.83 4.25
CA LEU A 30 -1.21 4.39 5.07
C LEU A 30 -0.88 4.22 6.55
N LEU A 31 0.37 3.87 6.90
CA LEU A 31 0.79 3.70 8.29
C LEU A 31 0.83 5.01 9.08
N LYS A 32 0.84 6.15 8.39
CA LYS A 32 1.02 7.49 8.95
C LYS A 32 0.05 8.49 8.31
N LEU A 33 -1.20 8.07 8.08
CA LEU A 33 -2.17 8.88 7.34
C LEU A 33 -2.53 10.20 8.05
N GLU A 34 -2.37 10.22 9.38
CA GLU A 34 -2.66 11.34 10.26
C GLU A 34 -1.51 12.36 10.35
N ASP A 35 -0.30 11.99 9.92
CA ASP A 35 0.85 12.88 9.96
C ASP A 35 0.69 14.02 8.95
N GLN A 36 1.27 15.18 9.27
CA GLN A 36 1.27 16.32 8.34
C GLN A 36 2.11 16.00 7.09
N ASP A 37 3.21 15.29 7.28
CA ASP A 37 4.12 14.86 6.21
C ASP A 37 3.75 13.44 5.76
N LYS A 38 2.75 13.35 4.88
CA LYS A 38 2.20 12.09 4.33
C LYS A 38 3.11 11.45 3.27
N LEU A 39 4.39 11.33 3.59
CA LEU A 39 5.40 10.80 2.69
C LEU A 39 5.18 9.30 2.47
N TYR A 40 5.35 8.87 1.23
CA TYR A 40 5.34 7.45 0.89
C TYR A 40 6.63 6.81 1.39
N GLU A 41 6.49 5.76 2.19
CA GLU A 41 7.61 4.96 2.68
C GLU A 41 7.53 3.54 2.10
N GLU A 42 8.68 2.90 1.97
CA GLU A 42 8.74 1.48 1.60
C GLU A 42 8.18 0.65 2.75
N ILE A 43 7.27 -0.26 2.41
CA ILE A 43 6.68 -1.18 3.37
C ILE A 43 7.48 -2.48 3.31
N VAL A 44 8.20 -2.74 4.39
CA VAL A 44 8.91 -4.01 4.60
C VAL A 44 7.96 -4.96 5.32
N GLU A 45 7.71 -6.12 4.72
CA GLU A 45 6.98 -7.22 5.37
C GLU A 45 7.98 -8.09 6.13
N ASP A 46 7.58 -8.53 7.32
CA ASP A 46 8.43 -9.43 8.11
C ASP A 46 8.34 -10.86 7.56
N ASP A 47 9.47 -11.60 7.57
CA ASP A 47 9.54 -13.02 7.19
C ASP A 47 8.59 -13.93 7.98
N HIS A 48 8.06 -13.43 9.10
CA HIS A 48 7.14 -14.12 10.01
C HIS A 48 5.66 -13.96 9.60
N GLY A 49 5.36 -13.29 8.47
CA GLY A 49 3.99 -13.11 7.96
C GLY A 49 3.24 -11.92 8.58
N ASN A 50 3.92 -11.07 9.34
CA ASN A 50 3.34 -9.83 9.85
C ASN A 50 3.42 -8.76 8.76
N SER A 51 2.27 -8.33 8.23
CA SER A 51 2.17 -7.18 7.33
C SER A 51 1.65 -5.98 8.12
N PRO A 52 2.47 -4.94 8.36
CA PRO A 52 2.06 -3.74 9.09
C PRO A 52 0.80 -3.10 8.48
N LEU A 53 0.69 -3.12 7.16
CA LEU A 53 -0.47 -2.60 6.44
C LEU A 53 -1.75 -3.37 6.76
N ILE A 54 -1.69 -4.71 6.83
CA ILE A 54 -2.87 -5.53 7.18
C ILE A 54 -3.36 -5.15 8.58
N ASN A 55 -2.45 -4.97 9.53
CA ASN A 55 -2.80 -4.58 10.89
C ASN A 55 -3.48 -3.21 10.93
N THR A 56 -2.92 -2.21 10.24
CA THR A 56 -3.52 -0.88 10.13
C THR A 56 -4.88 -0.90 9.43
N LEU A 57 -5.04 -1.68 8.36
CA LEU A 57 -6.33 -1.80 7.66
C LEU A 57 -7.40 -2.49 8.51
N ASN A 58 -7.04 -3.49 9.32
CA ASN A 58 -7.95 -4.10 10.28
C ASN A 58 -8.41 -3.09 11.35
N GLN A 59 -7.49 -2.27 11.86
CA GLN A 59 -7.84 -1.19 12.81
C GLN A 59 -8.85 -0.22 12.20
N TYR A 60 -8.63 0.24 10.96
CA TYR A 60 -9.58 1.11 10.26
C TYR A 60 -10.93 0.44 9.98
N LEU A 61 -10.94 -0.86 9.67
CA LEU A 61 -12.17 -1.62 9.49
C LEU A 61 -12.97 -1.72 10.79
N ASP A 62 -12.30 -1.97 11.91
CA ASP A 62 -12.92 -2.03 13.23
C ASP A 62 -13.51 -0.67 13.63
N GLU A 63 -12.75 0.41 13.45
CA GLU A 63 -13.23 1.77 13.67
C GLU A 63 -14.45 2.11 12.81
N PHE A 64 -14.42 1.75 11.52
CA PHE A 64 -15.56 1.93 10.63
C PHE A 64 -16.78 1.15 11.13
N ASN A 65 -16.60 -0.10 11.56
CA ASN A 65 -17.67 -0.98 12.05
C ASN A 65 -18.26 -0.55 13.39
N ILE A 66 -17.55 0.26 14.18
CA ILE A 66 -18.06 0.88 15.40
C ILE A 66 -19.03 2.03 15.07
N VAL A 67 -18.69 2.85 14.08
CA VAL A 67 -19.45 4.07 13.75
C VAL A 67 -20.59 3.80 12.76
N SER A 68 -20.43 2.84 11.86
CA SER A 68 -21.38 2.55 10.79
C SER A 68 -22.47 1.55 11.21
N PRO A 69 -23.76 1.81 10.91
CA PRO A 69 -24.83 0.83 11.12
C PRO A 69 -24.72 -0.37 10.16
N ASN A 70 -24.10 -0.18 8.99
CA ASN A 70 -23.84 -1.23 8.01
C ASN A 70 -22.42 -1.74 8.18
N LYS A 71 -22.27 -2.82 8.95
CA LYS A 71 -20.96 -3.44 9.21
C LYS A 71 -20.43 -4.17 7.98
N MET A 72 -19.13 -4.08 7.76
CA MET A 72 -18.40 -4.80 6.72
C MET A 72 -17.51 -5.87 7.36
N ASN A 73 -17.49 -7.07 6.77
CA ASN A 73 -16.60 -8.15 7.18
C ASN A 73 -15.59 -8.40 6.04
N LEU A 74 -14.57 -7.56 5.96
CA LEU A 74 -13.52 -7.66 4.95
C LEU A 74 -12.37 -8.52 5.48
N VAL A 75 -11.72 -9.25 4.58
CA VAL A 75 -10.48 -9.99 4.87
C VAL A 75 -9.38 -9.40 4.00
N PHE A 76 -8.31 -8.90 4.63
CA PHE A 76 -7.19 -8.32 3.91
C PHE A 76 -6.10 -9.36 3.64
N PHE A 77 -5.94 -9.73 2.38
CA PHE A 77 -4.82 -10.51 1.86
C PHE A 77 -3.94 -9.63 0.97
N SER A 78 -2.77 -10.13 0.58
CA SER A 78 -1.73 -9.36 -0.12
C SER A 78 -2.26 -8.55 -1.33
N ASP A 79 -3.05 -9.18 -2.20
CA ASP A 79 -3.60 -8.49 -3.38
C ASP A 79 -4.66 -7.44 -3.01
N ALA A 80 -5.45 -7.68 -1.96
CA ALA A 80 -6.42 -6.70 -1.46
C ALA A 80 -5.70 -5.45 -0.94
N VAL A 81 -4.59 -5.64 -0.21
CA VAL A 81 -3.73 -4.55 0.26
C VAL A 81 -3.17 -3.77 -0.93
N ASP A 82 -2.68 -4.45 -1.97
CA ASP A 82 -2.17 -3.80 -3.18
C ASP A 82 -3.23 -2.97 -3.90
N HIS A 83 -4.45 -3.49 -4.04
CA HIS A 83 -5.55 -2.75 -4.63
C HIS A 83 -5.90 -1.51 -3.81
N ILE A 84 -5.96 -1.63 -2.48
CA ILE A 84 -6.23 -0.50 -1.60
C ILE A 84 -5.13 0.56 -1.73
N CYS A 85 -3.86 0.16 -1.73
CA CYS A 85 -2.74 1.09 -1.93
C CYS A 85 -2.86 1.84 -3.27
N ARG A 86 -3.25 1.17 -4.36
CA ARG A 86 -3.48 1.82 -5.67
C ARG A 86 -4.65 2.80 -5.63
N ILE A 87 -5.75 2.43 -5.00
CA ILE A 87 -6.94 3.29 -4.87
C ILE A 87 -6.61 4.54 -4.06
N VAL A 88 -6.03 4.37 -2.87
CA VAL A 88 -5.66 5.47 -1.97
C VAL A 88 -4.69 6.42 -2.67
N ARG A 89 -3.74 5.88 -3.43
CA ARG A 89 -2.81 6.70 -4.22
C ARG A 89 -3.53 7.59 -5.22
N VAL A 90 -4.58 7.12 -5.88
CA VAL A 90 -5.40 7.96 -6.78
C VAL A 90 -6.20 8.98 -5.99
N LEU A 91 -6.86 8.56 -4.90
CA LEU A 91 -7.72 9.44 -4.09
C LEU A 91 -6.97 10.61 -3.44
N LEU A 92 -5.70 10.41 -3.08
CA LEU A 92 -4.87 11.46 -2.48
C LEU A 92 -4.32 12.48 -3.48
N GLN A 93 -4.41 12.23 -4.79
CA GLN A 93 -3.98 13.22 -5.77
C GLN A 93 -5.04 14.31 -5.96
N PRO A 94 -4.64 15.58 -6.13
CA PRO A 94 -5.57 16.63 -6.47
C PRO A 94 -6.26 16.29 -7.80
N ARG A 95 -7.60 16.23 -7.79
CA ARG A 95 -8.43 15.85 -8.95
C ARG A 95 -8.22 14.40 -9.42
N GLY A 96 -7.73 13.52 -8.54
CA GLY A 96 -7.62 12.09 -8.80
C GLY A 96 -8.99 11.41 -8.87
N ASN A 97 -9.24 10.67 -9.95
CA ASN A 97 -10.45 9.88 -10.14
C ASN A 97 -10.05 8.47 -10.59
N ALA A 98 -10.75 7.45 -10.10
CA ALA A 98 -10.53 6.06 -10.48
C ALA A 98 -11.83 5.43 -10.99
N MET A 99 -11.71 4.60 -12.04
CA MET A 99 -12.76 3.69 -12.49
C MET A 99 -12.32 2.27 -12.14
N LEU A 100 -13.08 1.59 -11.30
CA LEU A 100 -12.79 0.21 -10.89
C LEU A 100 -13.56 -0.74 -11.81
N VAL A 101 -12.83 -1.62 -12.51
CA VAL A 101 -13.39 -2.63 -13.40
C VAL A 101 -12.93 -3.99 -12.91
N GLY A 102 -13.88 -4.86 -12.59
CA GLY A 102 -13.63 -6.20 -12.07
C GLY A 102 -14.91 -7.00 -12.01
N VAL A 103 -14.78 -8.32 -11.86
CA VAL A 103 -15.92 -9.21 -11.61
C VAL A 103 -16.37 -9.02 -10.15
N SER A 104 -17.68 -8.98 -9.91
CA SER A 104 -18.22 -8.80 -8.56
C SER A 104 -17.92 -10.01 -7.66
N GLY A 105 -17.71 -9.78 -6.36
CA GLY A 105 -17.53 -10.82 -5.34
C GLY A 105 -16.08 -11.11 -4.94
N CYS A 106 -15.11 -10.31 -5.40
CA CYS A 106 -13.74 -10.30 -4.90
C CYS A 106 -13.59 -9.40 -3.68
#